data_AF-W9CFH2-F1
#
_entry.id   AF-W9CFH2-F1
#
_cell.length_a   1.000
_cell.length_b   1.000
_cell.length_c   1.000
_cell.angle_alpha   90.00
_cell.angle_beta   90.00
_cell.angle_gamma   90.00
#
_symmetry.space_group_name_H-M   'P 1'
#
loop_
_entity.id
_entity.type
_entity.pdbx_description
1 polymer ?
#
loop_
_entity_poly.entity_id
_entity_poly.type
_entity_poly.pdbx_seq_one_letter_code
_entity_poly.pdbx_strand_id
1 'polypeptide(L)'
;MALRAPVRDYLVSVIGELVGTFLFLFFAFAAAQTANQPNGTTPLTPNATDTSKLLYIALAFGASLAANVWIFFRVSGGQFNPAVTLALVLIRAVSPMKALLLVPTQLVGGILAALVVKAIIPGDDILFAVSLGPGVTDVQGLFIELLLTFMLVFTILMLVAEKTKSTFVAPIGIGISLFIGHLVGIFWTGAGINPARAFSPAVVQASFPIYHWIYWLGPAVGSFLAAALYLGLKAMKYELVGGDADKEKREERLSMQQADLIIETLRGLPSDASLTDLKRGPEIRVLGDDMKIRKSRFGSNDSANFSSWVRVEEISECPLPTSNKSPNPRRASRIVVIGAGMGGLSCALSLAKEGFTNIEVYETASNLGFVGAGIQLAPNMAKILDRLGCWKEIEAEAIDLKETSIRQGDSDTELAHVDLLYIRDTYKYPHMVGHRSLLAGAMYEACKKENNIKFHFSVEAEAVESFGPKPFLRVKPREGDSYTIEADVILASDGIKSIVRLKILSELNHDAHITDTHQASYRIMLKREEMENDPELLELINGDKVTR
;
A
#
# COMPACT_ATOMS: atom_id res chain seq x y z
N MET A 1 -7.72 11.34 28.55
CA MET A 1 -6.76 12.25 27.87
C MET A 1 -6.20 11.53 26.66
N ALA A 2 -6.64 11.84 25.44
CA ALA A 2 -6.19 11.13 24.25
C ALA A 2 -4.78 11.60 23.83
N LEU A 3 -3.84 10.66 23.71
CA LEU A 3 -2.50 10.91 23.20
C LEU A 3 -2.57 11.39 21.74
N ARG A 4 -1.63 12.26 21.31
CA ARG A 4 -1.52 12.66 19.89
C ARG A 4 -1.32 11.42 19.00
N ALA A 5 -1.98 11.39 17.84
CA ALA A 5 -2.04 10.22 16.96
C ALA A 5 -0.68 9.56 16.66
N PRO A 6 0.42 10.28 16.34
CA PRO A 6 1.70 9.64 16.07
C PRO A 6 2.29 8.93 17.31
N VAL A 7 2.22 9.57 18.47
CA VAL A 7 2.74 9.01 19.74
C VAL A 7 1.96 7.77 20.14
N ARG A 8 0.63 7.81 19.97
CA ARG A 8 -0.24 6.65 20.18
C ARG A 8 0.19 5.47 19.29
N ASP A 9 0.46 5.69 18.01
CA ASP A 9 0.78 4.60 17.07
C ASP A 9 2.15 3.95 17.37
N TYR A 10 3.15 4.75 17.79
CA TYR A 10 4.41 4.23 18.32
C TYR A 10 4.20 3.44 19.60
N LEU A 11 3.40 3.97 20.55
CA LEU A 11 3.10 3.28 21.80
C LEU A 11 2.38 1.96 21.58
N VAL A 12 1.39 1.90 20.70
CA VAL A 12 0.69 0.67 20.32
C VAL A 12 1.68 -0.35 19.77
N SER A 13 2.59 0.07 18.89
CA SER A 13 3.60 -0.82 18.33
C SER A 13 4.59 -1.32 19.39
N VAL A 14 5.02 -0.45 20.31
CA VAL A 14 5.92 -0.79 21.42
C VAL A 14 5.24 -1.77 22.38
N ILE A 15 3.99 -1.52 22.77
CA ILE A 15 3.23 -2.44 23.63
C ILE A 15 3.04 -3.79 22.93
N GLY A 16 2.68 -3.79 21.64
CA GLY A 16 2.53 -5.01 20.86
C GLY A 16 3.82 -5.82 20.77
N GLU A 17 4.96 -5.18 20.48
CA GLU A 17 6.26 -5.87 20.48
C GLU A 17 6.68 -6.34 21.86
N LEU A 18 6.47 -5.55 22.92
CA LEU A 18 6.84 -5.93 24.28
C LEU A 18 6.09 -7.19 24.72
N VAL A 19 4.76 -7.14 24.65
CA VAL A 19 3.88 -8.22 25.13
C VAL A 19 4.01 -9.43 24.21
N GLY A 20 4.06 -9.22 22.89
CA GLY A 20 4.17 -10.31 21.95
C GLY A 20 5.53 -11.01 21.97
N THR A 21 6.66 -10.28 22.13
CA THR A 21 7.97 -10.91 22.36
C THR A 21 8.02 -11.63 23.69
N PHE A 22 7.45 -11.05 24.75
CA PHE A 22 7.34 -11.70 26.04
C PHE A 22 6.60 -13.03 25.92
N LEU A 23 5.38 -13.04 25.36
CA LEU A 23 4.57 -14.26 25.25
C LEU A 23 5.21 -15.29 24.32
N PHE A 24 5.74 -14.87 23.18
CA PHE A 24 6.44 -15.76 22.25
C PHE A 24 7.60 -16.49 22.96
N LEU A 25 8.51 -15.73 23.57
CA LEU A 25 9.69 -16.30 24.22
C LEU A 25 9.35 -17.01 25.52
N PHE A 26 8.31 -16.60 26.25
CA PHE A 26 7.88 -17.27 27.47
C PHE A 26 7.49 -18.72 27.21
N PHE A 27 6.57 -18.97 26.27
CA PHE A 27 6.13 -20.34 25.97
C PHE A 27 7.26 -21.17 25.36
N ALA A 28 8.11 -20.56 24.53
CA ALA A 28 9.24 -21.23 23.91
C ALA A 28 10.34 -21.61 24.94
N PHE A 29 10.69 -20.70 25.84
CA PHE A 29 11.66 -20.95 26.92
C PHE A 29 11.13 -21.93 27.96
N ALA A 30 9.87 -21.85 28.35
CA ALA A 30 9.27 -22.82 29.27
C ALA A 30 9.28 -24.24 28.70
N ALA A 31 8.98 -24.40 27.42
CA ALA A 31 9.07 -25.68 26.73
C ALA A 31 10.52 -26.18 26.65
N ALA A 32 11.47 -25.32 26.29
CA ALA A 32 12.90 -25.68 26.30
C ALA A 32 13.40 -26.06 27.70
N GLN A 33 13.02 -25.33 28.75
CA GLN A 33 13.35 -25.67 30.13
C GLN A 33 12.83 -27.07 30.47
N THR A 34 11.56 -27.35 30.16
CA THR A 34 10.91 -28.64 30.41
C THR A 34 11.62 -29.78 29.67
N ALA A 35 11.90 -29.59 28.39
CA ALA A 35 12.54 -30.60 27.54
C ALA A 35 14.00 -30.85 27.92
N ASN A 36 14.68 -29.84 28.48
CA ASN A 36 16.06 -29.94 28.89
C ASN A 36 16.29 -30.46 30.31
N GLN A 37 15.23 -30.70 31.09
CA GLN A 37 15.37 -31.29 32.42
C GLN A 37 16.11 -32.64 32.33
N PRO A 38 17.04 -32.92 33.27
CA PRO A 38 17.74 -34.19 33.34
C PRO A 38 16.76 -35.28 33.78
N ASN A 39 16.14 -35.96 32.82
CA ASN A 39 15.48 -37.23 33.07
C ASN A 39 16.59 -38.23 33.41
N GLY A 40 16.53 -38.86 34.60
CA GLY A 40 17.57 -39.72 35.18
C GLY A 40 18.02 -40.96 34.37
N THR A 41 17.75 -41.00 33.07
CA THR A 41 18.33 -41.91 32.08
C THR A 41 19.64 -41.33 31.56
N THR A 42 20.77 -41.91 32.00
CA THR A 42 22.08 -41.69 31.36
C THR A 42 21.99 -42.01 29.86
N PRO A 43 22.48 -41.14 28.96
CA PRO A 43 22.51 -41.45 27.54
C PRO A 43 23.32 -42.73 27.31
N LEU A 44 22.75 -43.67 26.54
CA LEU A 44 23.35 -44.98 26.24
C LEU A 44 24.70 -44.85 25.50
N THR A 45 24.99 -43.68 24.94
CA THR A 45 26.28 -43.33 24.33
C THR A 45 26.62 -41.85 24.57
N PRO A 46 27.89 -41.50 24.84
CA PRO A 46 28.35 -40.11 24.78
C PRO A 46 28.06 -39.55 23.39
N ASN A 47 27.42 -38.37 23.32
CA ASN A 47 27.05 -37.66 22.08
C ASN A 47 25.83 -38.21 21.30
N ALA A 48 25.00 -39.09 21.86
CA ALA A 48 23.71 -39.40 21.22
C ALA A 48 22.75 -38.20 21.22
N THR A 49 22.21 -37.88 20.04
CA THR A 49 21.19 -36.84 19.86
C THR A 49 19.80 -37.38 20.20
N ASP A 50 19.10 -36.75 21.15
CA ASP A 50 17.69 -37.03 21.43
C ASP A 50 16.78 -36.26 20.46
N THR A 51 16.36 -36.92 19.39
CA THR A 51 15.52 -36.32 18.35
C THR A 51 14.12 -35.97 18.83
N SER A 52 13.58 -36.67 19.83
CA SER A 52 12.25 -36.38 20.39
C SER A 52 12.26 -35.06 21.14
N LYS A 53 13.33 -34.83 21.93
CA LYS A 53 13.58 -33.57 22.61
C LYS A 53 13.79 -32.42 21.62
N LEU A 54 14.58 -32.61 20.56
CA LEU A 54 14.77 -31.60 19.52
C LEU A 54 13.45 -31.23 18.83
N LEU A 55 12.62 -32.23 18.47
CA LEU A 55 11.32 -32.02 17.84
C LEU A 55 10.37 -31.23 18.76
N TYR A 56 10.31 -31.60 20.04
CA TYR A 56 9.48 -30.91 21.04
C TYR A 56 9.85 -29.42 21.15
N ILE A 57 11.14 -29.12 21.30
CA ILE A 57 11.61 -27.73 21.40
C ILE A 57 11.32 -26.98 20.10
N ALA A 58 11.64 -27.57 18.94
CA ALA A 58 11.40 -26.92 17.66
C ALA A 58 9.92 -26.58 17.46
N LEU A 59 9.02 -27.52 17.75
CA LEU A 59 7.58 -27.33 17.62
C LEU A 59 7.10 -26.21 18.55
N ALA A 60 7.58 -26.17 19.80
CA ALA A 60 7.20 -25.14 20.76
C ALA A 60 7.61 -23.74 20.28
N PHE A 61 8.83 -23.56 19.77
CA PHE A 61 9.27 -22.26 19.23
C PHE A 61 8.45 -21.87 18.00
N GLY A 62 8.28 -22.77 17.03
CA GLY A 62 7.53 -22.48 15.82
C GLY A 62 6.05 -22.17 16.06
N ALA A 63 5.37 -23.00 16.88
CA ALA A 63 3.96 -22.81 17.21
C ALA A 63 3.73 -21.56 18.07
N SER A 64 4.62 -21.30 19.04
CA SER A 64 4.55 -20.08 19.86
C SER A 64 4.71 -18.83 18.99
N LEU A 65 5.66 -18.82 18.04
CA LEU A 65 5.81 -17.71 17.10
C LEU A 65 4.55 -17.57 16.24
N ALA A 66 4.05 -18.66 15.63
CA ALA A 66 2.85 -18.61 14.79
C ALA A 66 1.66 -17.97 15.52
N ALA A 67 1.36 -18.45 16.73
CA ALA A 67 0.24 -17.97 17.52
C ALA A 67 0.39 -16.49 17.90
N ASN A 68 1.57 -16.09 18.40
CA ASN A 68 1.78 -14.71 18.83
C ASN A 68 1.86 -13.74 17.65
N VAL A 69 2.45 -14.13 16.52
CA VAL A 69 2.40 -13.31 15.30
C VAL A 69 0.95 -13.14 14.87
N TRP A 70 0.12 -14.19 14.93
CA TRP A 70 -1.30 -14.11 14.58
C TRP A 70 -2.07 -13.12 15.48
N ILE A 71 -1.83 -13.17 16.79
CA ILE A 71 -2.49 -12.30 17.78
C ILE A 71 -2.11 -10.82 17.56
N PHE A 72 -0.82 -10.53 17.38
CA PHE A 72 -0.30 -9.16 17.35
C PHE A 72 -0.04 -8.62 15.94
N PHE A 73 -0.39 -9.38 14.89
CA PHE A 73 -0.17 -9.00 13.49
C PHE A 73 -0.73 -7.61 13.19
N ARG A 74 -1.94 -7.31 13.69
CA ARG A 74 -2.64 -6.04 13.50
C ARG A 74 -2.27 -4.96 14.51
N VAL A 75 -1.45 -5.28 15.52
CA VAL A 75 -1.04 -4.36 16.58
C VAL A 75 0.32 -3.74 16.26
N SER A 76 1.35 -4.57 16.09
CA SER A 76 2.73 -4.13 15.81
C SER A 76 3.31 -4.66 14.49
N GLY A 77 2.63 -5.62 13.85
CA GLY A 77 3.17 -6.44 12.77
C GLY A 77 3.82 -7.75 13.26
N GLY A 78 3.93 -7.95 14.58
CA GLY A 78 4.44 -9.19 15.19
C GLY A 78 5.88 -9.53 14.80
N GLN A 79 6.83 -8.60 14.96
CA GLN A 79 8.21 -8.79 14.49
C GLN A 79 9.00 -9.69 15.44
N PHE A 80 8.93 -9.36 16.74
CA PHE A 80 9.47 -10.10 17.89
C PHE A 80 10.94 -10.52 17.81
N ASN A 81 11.68 -9.92 16.89
CA ASN A 81 13.03 -10.32 16.53
C ASN A 81 13.77 -9.10 15.96
N PRO A 82 14.90 -8.70 16.57
CA PRO A 82 15.72 -7.60 16.04
C PRO A 82 16.20 -7.83 14.61
N ALA A 83 16.45 -9.08 14.21
CA ALA A 83 16.86 -9.44 12.85
C ALA A 83 15.73 -9.19 11.83
N VAL A 84 14.50 -9.55 12.18
CA VAL A 84 13.30 -9.25 11.36
C VAL A 84 13.10 -7.74 11.25
N THR A 85 13.23 -7.02 12.37
CA THR A 85 13.13 -5.55 12.40
C THR A 85 14.15 -4.92 11.48
N LEU A 86 15.41 -5.40 11.50
CA LEU A 86 16.47 -4.95 10.61
C LEU A 86 16.11 -5.15 9.14
N ALA A 87 15.63 -6.33 8.75
CA ALA A 87 15.23 -6.61 7.38
C ALA A 87 14.11 -5.68 6.90
N LEU A 88 13.11 -5.45 7.75
CA LEU A 88 12.01 -4.53 7.45
C LEU A 88 12.47 -3.07 7.32
N VAL A 89 13.52 -2.65 8.05
CA VAL A 89 14.17 -1.36 7.83
C VAL A 89 14.90 -1.31 6.48
N LEU A 90 15.63 -2.36 6.12
CA LEU A 90 16.37 -2.43 4.86
C LEU A 90 15.46 -2.31 3.64
N ILE A 91 14.26 -2.91 3.70
CA ILE A 91 13.25 -2.80 2.64
C ILE A 91 12.32 -1.58 2.79
N ARG A 92 12.59 -0.70 3.77
CA ARG A 92 11.81 0.51 4.09
C ARG A 92 10.35 0.28 4.51
N ALA A 93 10.02 -0.93 4.97
CA ALA A 93 8.71 -1.24 5.55
C ALA A 93 8.57 -0.72 6.99
N VAL A 94 9.68 -0.55 7.71
CA VAL A 94 9.74 0.01 9.06
C VAL A 94 10.73 1.18 9.07
N SER A 95 10.35 2.31 9.68
CA SER A 95 11.26 3.45 9.77
C SER A 95 12.42 3.16 10.76
N PRO A 96 13.64 3.68 10.52
CA PRO A 96 14.75 3.50 11.45
C PRO A 96 14.44 3.99 12.87
N MET A 97 13.66 5.06 13.01
CA MET A 97 13.23 5.56 14.32
C MET A 97 12.30 4.56 15.04
N LYS A 98 11.37 3.94 14.33
CA LYS A 98 10.52 2.89 14.90
C LYS A 98 11.36 1.69 15.32
N ALA A 99 12.30 1.25 14.48
CA ALA A 99 13.22 0.17 14.83
C ALA A 99 14.06 0.46 16.08
N LEU A 100 14.52 1.71 16.26
CA LEU A 100 15.25 2.13 17.45
C LEU A 100 14.43 2.00 18.74
N LEU A 101 13.10 2.07 18.66
CA LEU A 101 12.21 1.82 19.79
C LEU A 101 11.86 0.34 19.94
N LEU A 102 11.61 -0.37 18.82
CA LEU A 102 11.17 -1.76 18.86
C LEU A 102 12.28 -2.73 19.27
N VAL A 103 13.53 -2.53 18.82
CA VAL A 103 14.63 -3.45 19.14
C VAL A 103 14.89 -3.50 20.65
N PRO A 104 15.09 -2.39 21.39
CA PRO A 104 15.22 -2.44 22.84
C PRO A 104 14.00 -3.05 23.51
N THR A 105 12.80 -2.77 22.99
CA THR A 105 11.54 -3.32 23.50
C THR A 105 11.49 -4.84 23.40
N GLN A 106 11.92 -5.41 22.27
CA GLN A 106 12.03 -6.86 22.06
C GLN A 106 13.06 -7.48 23.02
N LEU A 107 14.20 -6.83 23.24
CA LEU A 107 15.20 -7.29 24.21
C LEU A 107 14.63 -7.32 25.63
N VAL A 108 13.92 -6.26 26.05
CA VAL A 108 13.26 -6.19 27.36
C VAL A 108 12.18 -7.27 27.49
N GLY A 109 11.34 -7.46 26.47
CA GLY A 109 10.33 -8.52 26.44
C GLY A 109 10.94 -9.91 26.62
N GLY A 110 12.07 -10.17 25.95
CA GLY A 110 12.80 -11.43 26.11
C GLY A 110 13.40 -11.61 27.50
N ILE A 111 14.00 -10.56 28.08
CA ILE A 111 14.55 -10.63 29.46
C ILE A 111 13.43 -10.94 30.45
N LEU A 112 12.28 -10.27 30.32
CA LEU A 112 11.11 -10.52 31.17
C LEU A 112 10.62 -11.97 31.02
N ALA A 113 10.57 -12.50 29.79
CA ALA A 113 10.20 -13.89 29.56
C ALA A 113 11.16 -14.87 30.25
N ALA A 114 12.47 -14.67 30.08
CA ALA A 114 13.50 -15.51 30.72
C ALA A 114 13.44 -15.43 32.26
N LEU A 115 13.24 -14.24 32.83
CA LEU A 115 13.08 -14.05 34.28
C LEU A 115 11.84 -14.79 34.81
N VAL A 116 10.71 -14.66 34.12
CA VAL A 116 9.47 -15.32 34.54
C VAL A 116 9.61 -16.82 34.45
N VAL A 117 10.19 -17.37 33.38
CA VAL A 117 10.43 -18.82 33.27
C VAL A 117 11.33 -19.32 34.40
N LYS A 118 12.44 -18.63 34.68
CA LYS A 118 13.32 -18.96 35.81
C LYS A 118 12.59 -18.91 37.17
N ALA A 119 11.64 -17.99 37.34
CA ALA A 119 10.92 -17.82 38.59
C ALA A 119 9.82 -18.87 38.81
N ILE A 120 9.17 -19.35 37.75
CA ILE A 120 7.97 -20.21 37.88
C ILE A 120 8.20 -21.67 37.52
N ILE A 121 9.20 -21.99 36.70
CA ILE A 121 9.50 -23.37 36.30
C ILE A 121 10.58 -23.93 37.24
N PRO A 122 10.35 -25.10 37.87
CA PRO A 122 11.32 -25.69 38.80
C PRO A 122 12.70 -25.96 38.16
N GLY A 123 13.75 -25.68 38.93
CA GLY A 123 15.15 -25.87 38.54
C GLY A 123 15.95 -24.57 38.69
N ASP A 124 17.13 -24.64 39.29
CA ASP A 124 17.96 -23.45 39.54
C ASP A 124 18.71 -22.97 38.28
N ASP A 125 18.88 -23.87 37.31
CA ASP A 125 19.63 -23.63 36.08
C ASP A 125 18.75 -23.14 34.93
N ILE A 126 19.29 -22.21 34.14
CA ILE A 126 18.68 -21.78 32.87
C ILE A 126 19.08 -22.78 31.78
N LEU A 127 18.14 -23.63 31.40
CA LEU A 127 18.36 -24.70 30.43
C LEU A 127 17.85 -24.35 29.02
N PHE A 128 17.49 -23.09 28.79
CA PHE A 128 17.01 -22.60 27.49
C PHE A 128 17.97 -21.58 26.82
N ALA A 129 19.14 -21.36 27.41
CA ALA A 129 20.21 -20.56 26.81
C ALA A 129 20.75 -21.22 25.54
N VAL A 130 21.23 -20.39 24.60
CA VAL A 130 21.90 -20.87 23.39
C VAL A 130 23.36 -21.23 23.69
N SER A 131 23.87 -22.28 23.05
CA SER A 131 25.26 -22.70 23.17
C SER A 131 25.70 -23.45 21.93
N LEU A 132 26.99 -23.38 21.60
CA LEU A 132 27.56 -24.23 20.55
C LEU A 132 27.52 -25.70 20.98
N GLY A 133 27.09 -26.55 20.05
CA GLY A 133 27.07 -28.00 20.21
C GLY A 133 28.46 -28.62 20.06
N PRO A 134 28.60 -29.92 20.37
CA PRO A 134 29.88 -30.61 20.29
C PRO A 134 30.50 -30.54 18.89
N GLY A 135 31.77 -30.11 18.83
CA GLY A 135 32.54 -30.07 17.58
C GLY A 135 32.21 -28.90 16.63
N VAL A 136 31.35 -27.97 17.03
CA VAL A 136 31.02 -26.78 16.22
C VAL A 136 31.97 -25.64 16.56
N THR A 137 32.67 -25.14 15.55
CA THR A 137 33.50 -23.93 15.66
C THR A 137 32.65 -22.66 15.62
N ASP A 138 33.15 -21.55 16.16
CA ASP A 138 32.49 -20.24 16.11
C ASP A 138 32.06 -19.84 14.69
N VAL A 139 32.91 -20.11 13.70
CA VAL A 139 32.64 -19.81 12.28
C VAL A 139 31.52 -20.69 11.74
N GLN A 140 31.52 -22.00 12.04
CA GLN A 140 30.41 -22.87 11.65
C GLN A 140 29.10 -22.43 12.31
N GLY A 141 29.14 -22.10 13.60
CA GLY A 141 27.98 -21.57 14.32
C GLY A 141 27.43 -20.28 13.69
N LEU A 142 28.32 -19.35 13.30
CA LEU A 142 27.95 -18.13 12.60
C LEU A 142 27.19 -18.41 11.29
N PHE A 143 27.69 -19.32 10.45
CA PHE A 143 27.06 -19.65 9.17
C PHE A 143 25.73 -20.39 9.35
N ILE A 144 25.63 -21.25 10.37
CA ILE A 144 24.35 -21.89 10.74
C ILE A 144 23.35 -20.80 11.11
N GLU A 145 23.66 -19.93 12.07
CA GLU A 145 22.75 -18.85 12.50
C GLU A 145 22.34 -17.90 11.35
N LEU A 146 23.26 -17.61 10.44
CA LEU A 146 23.01 -16.84 9.23
C LEU A 146 21.95 -17.51 8.35
N LEU A 147 22.12 -18.79 8.01
CA LEU A 147 21.22 -19.50 7.09
C LEU A 147 19.83 -19.72 7.70
N LEU A 148 19.77 -20.04 8.99
CA LEU A 148 18.49 -20.20 9.70
C LEU A 148 17.73 -18.88 9.76
N THR A 149 18.42 -17.76 10.04
CA THR A 149 17.80 -16.44 10.04
C THR A 149 17.40 -15.99 8.65
N PHE A 150 18.23 -16.26 7.63
CA PHE A 150 17.90 -15.98 6.24
C PHE A 150 16.58 -16.65 5.85
N MET A 151 16.39 -17.92 6.19
CA MET A 151 15.15 -18.65 5.90
C MET A 151 13.93 -17.99 6.55
N LEU A 152 14.00 -17.68 7.86
CA LEU A 152 12.92 -17.01 8.59
C LEU A 152 12.57 -15.65 7.99
N VAL A 153 13.59 -14.80 7.80
CA VAL A 153 13.40 -13.44 7.31
C VAL A 153 12.87 -13.46 5.88
N PHE A 154 13.42 -14.30 5.00
CA PHE A 154 12.97 -14.39 3.62
C PHE A 154 11.51 -14.88 3.55
N THR A 155 11.09 -15.83 4.39
CA THR A 155 9.67 -16.20 4.53
C THR A 155 8.80 -14.99 4.91
N ILE A 156 9.22 -14.18 5.89
CA ILE A 156 8.47 -12.99 6.30
C ILE A 156 8.35 -11.98 5.16
N LEU A 157 9.43 -11.71 4.43
CA LEU A 157 9.40 -10.77 3.31
C LEU A 157 8.45 -11.25 2.21
N MET A 158 8.45 -12.54 1.88
CA MET A 158 7.60 -13.09 0.83
C MET A 158 6.12 -13.26 1.24
N LEU A 159 5.82 -13.47 2.52
CA LEU A 159 4.44 -13.68 2.98
C LEU A 159 3.76 -12.42 3.52
N VAL A 160 4.53 -11.47 4.07
CA VAL A 160 4.01 -10.27 4.74
C VAL A 160 4.32 -8.99 3.98
N ALA A 161 5.57 -8.78 3.58
CA ALA A 161 5.93 -7.57 2.84
C ALA A 161 5.33 -7.59 1.43
N GLU A 162 5.21 -8.77 0.82
CA GLU A 162 4.37 -8.96 -0.36
C GLU A 162 2.90 -9.14 0.02
N LYS A 163 2.06 -8.22 -0.45
CA LYS A 163 0.61 -8.27 -0.22
C LYS A 163 -0.05 -9.13 -1.29
N THR A 164 -0.51 -10.31 -0.89
CA THR A 164 -1.25 -11.27 -1.73
C THR A 164 -2.56 -11.66 -1.06
N LYS A 165 -3.44 -12.37 -1.78
CA LYS A 165 -4.68 -12.95 -1.21
C LYS A 165 -4.40 -13.88 -0.02
N SER A 166 -3.19 -14.42 0.10
CA SER A 166 -2.77 -15.33 1.16
C SER A 166 -2.04 -14.65 2.33
N THR A 167 -1.87 -13.33 2.33
CA THR A 167 -1.15 -12.63 3.43
C THR A 167 -1.78 -12.89 4.80
N PHE A 168 -3.08 -13.20 4.89
CA PHE A 168 -3.73 -13.51 6.16
C PHE A 168 -3.23 -14.83 6.81
N VAL A 169 -2.71 -15.79 6.03
CA VAL A 169 -2.12 -17.04 6.55
C VAL A 169 -0.62 -16.93 6.85
N ALA A 170 -0.01 -15.76 6.61
CA ALA A 170 1.42 -15.54 6.82
C ALA A 170 1.94 -15.98 8.20
N PRO A 171 1.22 -15.78 9.34
CA PRO A 171 1.74 -16.18 10.64
C PRO A 171 2.01 -17.70 10.76
N ILE A 172 1.21 -18.56 10.10
CA ILE A 172 1.47 -20.01 10.06
C ILE A 172 2.78 -20.30 9.31
N GLY A 173 2.96 -19.71 8.12
CA GLY A 173 4.18 -19.89 7.33
C GLY A 173 5.44 -19.41 8.06
N ILE A 174 5.34 -18.30 8.78
CA ILE A 174 6.42 -17.76 9.63
C ILE A 174 6.77 -18.73 10.76
N GLY A 175 5.78 -19.29 11.45
CA GLY A 175 6.02 -20.28 12.51
C GLY A 175 6.61 -21.60 11.99
N ILE A 176 6.16 -22.08 10.82
CA ILE A 176 6.74 -23.25 10.15
C ILE A 176 8.21 -23.00 9.78
N SER A 177 8.54 -21.80 9.30
CA SER A 177 9.92 -21.42 8.98
C SER A 177 10.80 -21.44 10.22
N LEU A 178 10.32 -20.90 11.36
CA LEU A 178 11.05 -20.97 12.63
C LEU A 178 11.18 -22.41 13.15
N PHE A 179 10.13 -23.23 13.01
CA PHE A 179 10.12 -24.65 13.35
C PHE A 179 11.23 -25.40 12.60
N ILE A 180 11.31 -25.24 11.28
CA ILE A 180 12.36 -25.84 10.45
C ILE A 180 13.74 -25.33 10.88
N GLY A 181 13.86 -24.02 11.13
CA GLY A 181 15.10 -23.44 11.63
C GLY A 181 15.57 -24.07 12.94
N HIS A 182 14.65 -24.37 13.85
CA HIS A 182 14.95 -25.02 15.12
C HIS A 182 15.26 -26.51 14.98
N LEU A 183 14.54 -27.23 14.10
CA LEU A 183 14.86 -28.64 13.78
C LEU A 183 16.32 -28.81 13.35
N VAL A 184 16.84 -27.85 12.59
CA VAL A 184 18.24 -27.86 12.13
C VAL A 184 19.18 -27.29 13.20
N GLY A 185 18.83 -26.17 13.83
CA GLY A 185 19.77 -25.37 14.60
C GLY A 185 19.97 -25.75 16.07
N ILE A 186 18.99 -26.38 16.72
CA ILE A 186 19.03 -26.56 18.19
C ILE A 186 20.28 -27.34 18.62
N PHE A 187 20.58 -28.46 17.94
CA PHE A 187 21.70 -29.31 18.34
C PHE A 187 23.07 -28.63 18.15
N TRP A 188 23.20 -27.78 17.13
CA TRP A 188 24.50 -27.22 16.72
C TRP A 188 24.82 -25.86 17.35
N THR A 189 23.81 -25.00 17.54
CA THR A 189 24.01 -23.64 18.05
C THR A 189 23.02 -23.27 19.16
N GLY A 190 22.09 -24.15 19.50
CA GLY A 190 20.93 -23.81 20.31
C GLY A 190 19.83 -23.07 19.55
N ALA A 191 19.99 -22.86 18.23
CA ALA A 191 19.08 -22.07 17.37
C ALA A 191 18.77 -20.68 17.94
N GLY A 192 19.72 -19.76 17.79
CA GLY A 192 19.54 -18.35 18.09
C GLY A 192 18.44 -17.75 17.21
N ILE A 193 18.72 -17.54 15.93
CA ILE A 193 17.85 -16.97 14.86
C ILE A 193 17.36 -15.53 15.14
N ASN A 194 17.38 -15.14 16.40
CA ASN A 194 16.79 -13.98 17.00
C ASN A 194 17.72 -13.46 18.10
N PRO A 195 18.33 -12.27 17.92
CA PRO A 195 19.21 -11.70 18.94
C PRO A 195 18.53 -11.53 20.32
N ALA A 196 17.23 -11.21 20.38
CA ALA A 196 16.51 -11.10 21.66
C ALA A 196 16.37 -12.44 22.37
N ARG A 197 16.15 -13.53 21.62
CA ARG A 197 16.09 -14.91 22.11
C ARG A 197 17.44 -15.37 22.67
N ALA A 198 18.54 -15.02 22.02
CA ALA A 198 19.88 -15.40 22.44
C ALA A 198 20.38 -14.56 23.63
N PHE A 199 20.12 -13.25 23.59
CA PHE A 199 20.55 -12.29 24.59
C PHE A 199 19.87 -12.48 25.95
N SER A 200 18.56 -12.74 25.96
CA SER A 200 17.79 -12.72 27.20
C SER A 200 18.23 -13.75 28.25
N PRO A 201 18.47 -15.05 27.92
CA PRO A 201 18.97 -16.00 28.91
C PRO A 201 20.37 -15.61 29.41
N ALA A 202 21.25 -15.12 28.53
CA ALA A 202 22.61 -14.71 28.86
C ALA A 202 22.66 -13.54 29.86
N VAL A 203 21.73 -12.58 29.74
CA VAL A 203 21.54 -11.51 30.74
C VAL A 203 21.08 -12.06 32.07
N VAL A 204 20.06 -12.94 32.09
CA VAL A 204 19.45 -13.43 33.33
C VAL A 204 20.38 -14.37 34.10
N GLN A 205 21.25 -15.11 33.41
CA GLN A 205 22.31 -15.91 34.03
C GLN A 205 23.59 -15.10 34.34
N ALA A 206 23.64 -13.82 33.95
CA ALA A 206 24.83 -12.97 34.06
C ALA A 206 26.11 -13.60 33.48
N SER A 207 25.98 -14.35 32.38
CA SER A 207 27.08 -15.09 31.74
C SER A 207 26.91 -15.11 30.23
N PHE A 208 27.92 -14.60 29.53
CA PHE A 208 27.98 -14.55 28.07
C PHE A 208 29.15 -15.41 27.58
N PRO A 209 28.92 -16.38 26.68
CA PRO A 209 30.03 -17.05 26.02
C PRO A 209 30.81 -16.05 25.16
N ILE A 210 32.12 -16.25 25.02
CA ILE A 210 32.98 -15.38 24.18
C ILE A 210 32.44 -15.30 22.74
N TYR A 211 31.91 -16.40 22.23
CA TYR A 211 31.31 -16.48 20.90
C TYR A 211 29.91 -15.88 20.78
N HIS A 212 29.34 -15.24 21.81
CA HIS A 212 27.95 -14.74 21.79
C HIS A 212 27.66 -13.77 20.63
N TRP A 213 28.69 -13.11 20.10
CA TRP A 213 28.60 -12.23 18.93
C TRP A 213 28.03 -12.94 17.69
N ILE A 214 28.15 -14.27 17.56
CA ILE A 214 27.59 -15.02 16.42
C ILE A 214 26.07 -14.92 16.35
N TYR A 215 25.40 -14.83 17.51
CA TYR A 215 23.93 -14.69 17.60
C TYR A 215 23.43 -13.28 17.30
N TRP A 216 24.35 -12.35 17.03
CA TRP A 216 24.05 -11.01 16.54
C TRP A 216 24.46 -10.88 15.07
N LEU A 217 25.72 -11.21 14.76
CA LEU A 217 26.25 -11.07 13.42
C LEU A 217 25.60 -12.04 12.44
N GLY A 218 25.42 -13.31 12.82
CA GLY A 218 24.78 -14.32 11.97
C GLY A 218 23.38 -13.88 11.55
N PRO A 219 22.47 -13.58 12.51
CA PRO A 219 21.14 -13.07 12.19
C PRO A 219 21.12 -11.76 11.41
N ALA A 220 22.04 -10.82 11.69
CA ALA A 220 22.13 -9.56 10.95
C ALA A 220 22.52 -9.78 9.47
N VAL A 221 23.53 -10.62 9.21
CA VAL A 221 23.95 -10.95 7.85
C VAL A 221 22.87 -11.76 7.12
N GLY A 222 22.23 -12.72 7.79
CA GLY A 222 21.11 -13.47 7.24
C GLY A 222 19.94 -12.56 6.83
N SER A 223 19.64 -11.57 7.65
CA SER A 223 18.61 -10.55 7.37
C SER A 223 18.96 -9.67 6.18
N PHE A 224 20.23 -9.25 6.08
CA PHE A 224 20.73 -8.48 4.95
C PHE A 224 20.63 -9.27 3.64
N LEU A 225 21.07 -10.53 3.63
CA LEU A 225 21.01 -11.39 2.45
C LEU A 225 19.57 -11.68 2.03
N ALA A 226 18.66 -11.91 2.98
CA ALA A 226 17.25 -12.11 2.69
C ALA A 226 16.61 -10.85 2.07
N ALA A 227 16.91 -9.67 2.64
CA ALA A 227 16.47 -8.40 2.08
C ALA A 227 17.06 -8.14 0.68
N ALA A 228 18.35 -8.43 0.48
CA ALA A 228 19.02 -8.28 -0.81
C ALA A 228 18.41 -9.19 -1.89
N LEU A 229 18.17 -10.46 -1.55
CA LEU A 229 17.50 -11.39 -2.47
C LEU A 229 16.07 -10.93 -2.78
N TYR A 230 15.30 -10.55 -1.76
CA TYR A 230 13.94 -10.02 -1.94
C TYR A 230 13.94 -8.80 -2.87
N LEU A 231 14.79 -7.81 -2.61
CA LEU A 231 14.90 -6.62 -3.45
C LEU A 231 15.37 -6.95 -4.88
N GLY A 232 16.30 -7.91 -5.03
CA GLY A 232 16.72 -8.42 -6.33
C GLY A 232 15.57 -9.07 -7.11
N LEU A 233 14.77 -9.90 -6.45
CA LEU A 233 13.56 -10.48 -7.03
C LEU A 233 12.54 -9.40 -7.44
N LYS A 234 12.32 -8.39 -6.58
CA LYS A 234 11.45 -7.24 -6.91
C LYS A 234 11.99 -6.44 -8.10
N ALA A 235 13.30 -6.24 -8.19
CA ALA A 235 13.93 -5.56 -9.33
C ALA A 235 13.75 -6.35 -10.63
N MET A 236 13.82 -7.68 -10.56
CA MET A 236 13.54 -8.59 -11.69
C MET A 236 12.05 -8.79 -11.96
N LYS A 237 11.16 -8.19 -11.18
CA LYS A 237 9.70 -8.31 -11.29
C LYS A 237 9.25 -9.78 -11.29
N TYR A 238 9.73 -10.56 -10.32
CA TYR A 238 9.46 -11.99 -10.20
C TYR A 238 7.95 -12.34 -10.25
N GLU A 239 7.10 -11.40 -9.84
CA GLU A 239 5.64 -11.53 -9.84
C GLU A 239 5.07 -11.72 -11.25
N LEU A 240 5.79 -11.27 -12.28
CA LEU A 240 5.39 -11.42 -13.69
C LEU A 240 5.68 -12.81 -14.24
N VAL A 241 6.55 -13.59 -13.59
CA VAL A 241 6.90 -14.95 -14.01
C VAL A 241 5.86 -15.96 -13.51
N GLY A 242 5.23 -15.69 -12.36
CA GLY A 242 4.31 -16.59 -11.65
C GLY A 242 2.86 -16.63 -12.15
N GLY A 243 2.55 -15.99 -13.28
CA GLY A 243 1.30 -16.18 -14.03
C GLY A 243 0.03 -15.52 -13.49
N ASP A 244 -0.18 -15.38 -12.17
CA ASP A 244 -1.57 -15.18 -11.69
C ASP A 244 -1.82 -14.08 -10.63
N ALA A 245 -0.79 -13.51 -9.99
CA ALA A 245 -1.04 -12.70 -8.78
C ALA A 245 -1.22 -11.18 -9.00
N ASP A 246 -0.70 -10.58 -10.07
CA ASP A 246 -0.59 -9.11 -10.15
C ASP A 246 -0.73 -8.52 -11.58
N LYS A 247 -1.55 -9.11 -12.45
CA LYS A 247 -2.01 -8.42 -13.69
C LYS A 247 -2.68 -7.07 -13.34
N GLU A 248 -3.51 -7.06 -12.29
CA GLU A 248 -4.22 -5.85 -11.82
C GLU A 248 -3.27 -4.77 -11.24
N LYS A 249 -2.30 -5.13 -10.37
CA LYS A 249 -1.37 -4.14 -9.80
C LYS A 249 -0.45 -3.50 -10.85
N ARG A 250 -0.13 -4.24 -11.92
CA ARG A 250 0.67 -3.74 -13.05
C ARG A 250 -0.10 -2.68 -13.84
N GLU A 251 -1.39 -2.88 -14.06
CA GLU A 251 -2.25 -1.91 -14.77
C GLU A 251 -2.41 -0.61 -13.98
N GLU A 252 -2.56 -0.70 -12.66
CA GLU A 252 -2.71 0.47 -11.78
C GLU A 252 -1.44 1.33 -11.73
N ARG A 253 -0.26 0.72 -11.57
CA ARG A 253 1.03 1.43 -11.50
C ARG A 253 1.48 2.04 -12.84
N LEU A 254 1.21 1.35 -13.95
CA LEU A 254 1.49 1.87 -15.29
C LEU A 254 0.66 3.11 -15.58
N SER A 255 -0.61 3.14 -15.14
CA SER A 255 -1.47 4.32 -15.34
C SER A 255 -0.94 5.56 -14.62
N MET A 256 -0.43 5.42 -13.39
CA MET A 256 0.08 6.54 -12.60
C MET A 256 1.41 7.08 -13.15
N GLN A 257 2.33 6.20 -13.55
CA GLN A 257 3.62 6.63 -14.13
C GLN A 257 3.45 7.26 -15.52
N GLN A 258 2.49 6.78 -16.32
CA GLN A 258 2.13 7.41 -17.59
C GLN A 258 1.53 8.80 -17.36
N ALA A 259 0.70 8.98 -16.34
CA ALA A 259 0.15 10.28 -15.99
C ALA A 259 1.23 11.31 -15.59
N ASP A 260 2.19 10.90 -14.75
CA ASP A 260 3.28 11.78 -14.31
C ASP A 260 4.24 12.14 -15.46
N LEU A 261 4.57 11.18 -16.34
CA LEU A 261 5.42 11.42 -17.51
C LEU A 261 4.76 12.35 -18.52
N ILE A 262 3.44 12.22 -18.73
CA ILE A 262 2.67 13.15 -19.58
C ILE A 262 2.71 14.56 -18.98
N ILE A 263 2.53 14.70 -17.67
CA ILE A 263 2.58 15.99 -16.98
C ILE A 263 3.97 16.63 -17.09
N GLU A 264 5.05 15.86 -16.96
CA GLU A 264 6.42 16.36 -17.02
C GLU A 264 6.84 16.72 -18.46
N THR A 265 6.41 15.93 -19.44
CA THR A 265 6.61 16.22 -20.87
C THR A 265 5.87 17.48 -21.31
N LEU A 266 4.64 17.68 -20.84
CA LEU A 266 3.84 18.88 -21.13
C LEU A 266 4.40 20.15 -20.45
N ARG A 267 5.16 20.01 -19.36
CA ARG A 267 5.81 21.13 -18.65
C ARG A 267 7.16 21.55 -19.25
N GLY A 268 7.82 20.68 -20.01
CA GLY A 268 9.22 20.84 -20.44
C GLY A 268 9.46 21.34 -21.87
N LEU A 269 8.43 21.55 -22.70
CA LEU A 269 8.61 21.92 -24.10
C LEU A 269 8.95 23.42 -24.28
N PRO A 270 10.12 23.79 -24.86
CA PRO A 270 10.41 25.15 -25.29
C PRO A 270 9.65 25.50 -26.59
N SER A 271 9.33 26.78 -26.76
CA SER A 271 8.46 27.34 -27.81
C SER A 271 9.01 27.38 -29.24
N ASP A 272 10.21 26.85 -29.49
CA ASP A 272 10.99 27.17 -30.69
C ASP A 272 11.95 26.05 -31.16
N ALA A 273 11.74 24.80 -30.71
CA ALA A 273 12.57 23.68 -31.16
C ALA A 273 12.31 23.30 -32.63
N SER A 274 13.35 23.38 -33.46
CA SER A 274 13.32 22.97 -34.86
C SER A 274 13.55 21.46 -35.00
N LEU A 275 13.04 20.85 -36.09
CA LEU A 275 13.12 19.39 -36.36
C LEU A 275 14.55 18.80 -36.32
N THR A 276 15.59 19.62 -36.41
CA THR A 276 17.00 19.20 -36.36
C THR A 276 17.51 18.91 -34.95
N ASP A 277 16.88 19.47 -33.91
CA ASP A 277 17.28 19.24 -32.51
C ASP A 277 16.76 17.88 -31.97
N LEU A 278 15.69 17.34 -32.57
CA LEU A 278 15.13 16.01 -32.24
C LEU A 278 15.98 14.83 -32.75
N LYS A 279 16.91 15.05 -33.69
CA LYS A 279 17.86 14.00 -34.14
C LYS A 279 19.06 13.84 -33.21
N ARG A 280 19.29 14.80 -32.31
CA ARG A 280 20.10 14.62 -31.11
C ARG A 280 19.12 14.49 -29.94
N GLY A 281 18.36 13.40 -29.94
CA GLY A 281 17.68 13.00 -28.71
C GLY A 281 18.71 13.03 -27.59
N PRO A 282 18.38 13.56 -26.39
CA PRO A 282 19.21 13.24 -25.24
C PRO A 282 19.31 11.72 -25.22
N GLU A 283 20.53 11.19 -25.20
CA GLU A 283 20.74 9.78 -24.90
C GLU A 283 19.81 9.46 -23.74
N ILE A 284 18.86 8.55 -23.98
CA ILE A 284 18.06 7.98 -22.91
C ILE A 284 19.03 7.13 -22.10
N ARG A 285 19.74 7.78 -21.18
CA ARG A 285 20.20 7.11 -19.98
C ARG A 285 18.96 6.90 -19.15
N VAL A 286 18.46 5.66 -19.19
CA VAL A 286 17.75 5.12 -18.05
C VAL A 286 18.67 5.38 -16.86
N LEU A 287 18.27 6.27 -15.95
CA LEU A 287 18.93 6.43 -14.65
C LEU A 287 18.68 5.14 -13.86
N GLY A 288 19.42 4.10 -14.22
CA GLY A 288 19.77 3.04 -13.30
C GLY A 288 20.68 3.64 -12.23
N ASP A 289 20.35 3.35 -10.97
CA ASP A 289 21.22 3.37 -9.80
C ASP A 289 22.44 4.30 -9.87
N ASP A 290 22.24 5.61 -9.65
CA ASP A 290 23.36 6.50 -9.31
C ASP A 290 23.13 7.18 -7.96
N MET A 291 23.66 6.52 -6.94
CA MET A 291 23.68 6.89 -5.54
C MET A 291 24.77 7.95 -5.31
N LYS A 292 24.59 9.20 -5.76
CA LYS A 292 25.51 10.32 -5.45
C LYS A 292 24.89 11.70 -5.76
N ILE A 293 24.03 12.22 -4.88
CA ILE A 293 23.87 13.68 -4.72
C ILE A 293 24.18 14.07 -3.27
N ARG A 294 25.12 15.00 -3.17
CA ARG A 294 25.90 15.40 -1.99
C ARG A 294 25.05 16.00 -0.87
N LYS A 295 25.34 15.56 0.36
CA LYS A 295 25.33 16.37 1.58
C LYS A 295 26.18 17.64 1.37
N SER A 296 25.66 18.83 1.67
CA SER A 296 26.46 19.88 2.33
C SER A 296 25.62 21.00 2.94
N ARG A 297 25.99 21.38 4.17
CA ARG A 297 25.61 22.58 4.98
C ARG A 297 24.19 22.50 5.60
N PHE A 298 24.00 22.37 6.91
CA PHE A 298 24.60 23.11 8.03
C PHE A 298 24.80 22.21 9.28
N GLY A 299 25.82 22.55 10.08
CA GLY A 299 26.11 21.94 11.37
C GLY A 299 25.57 22.73 12.57
N SER A 300 25.77 22.09 13.73
CA SER A 300 25.69 22.52 15.14
C SER A 300 24.32 22.82 15.77
N ASN A 301 24.08 22.06 16.85
CA ASN A 301 23.40 22.36 18.11
C ASN A 301 22.28 23.39 18.09
N ASP A 302 21.05 22.92 18.31
CA ASP A 302 20.28 23.40 19.47
C ASP A 302 19.09 22.49 19.78
N SER A 303 19.04 22.08 21.04
CA SER A 303 17.96 21.36 21.68
C SER A 303 16.88 22.35 22.13
N ALA A 304 15.81 22.51 21.35
CA ALA A 304 14.51 23.01 21.83
C ALA A 304 13.42 22.85 20.76
N ASN A 305 12.19 22.53 21.19
CA ASN A 305 10.93 22.48 20.44
C ASN A 305 10.61 21.23 19.60
N PHE A 306 10.00 20.25 20.28
CA PHE A 306 9.35 19.06 19.70
C PHE A 306 7.92 19.32 19.17
N SER A 307 7.58 20.56 18.82
CA SER A 307 6.36 20.94 18.09
C SER A 307 6.55 20.96 16.56
N SER A 308 7.74 20.63 16.07
CA SER A 308 8.14 20.78 14.66
C SER A 308 8.19 19.48 13.84
N TRP A 309 7.88 18.32 14.44
CA TRP A 309 8.12 16.99 13.81
C TRP A 309 6.88 16.33 13.19
N VAL A 310 5.72 16.98 13.27
CA VAL A 310 4.70 16.83 12.22
C VAL A 310 4.94 18.00 11.27
N ARG A 311 5.93 17.86 10.38
CA ARG A 311 5.66 18.37 9.05
C ARG A 311 4.62 17.40 8.51
N VAL A 312 3.36 17.79 8.64
CA VAL A 312 2.54 17.89 7.45
C VAL A 312 3.53 18.54 6.50
N GLU A 313 4.12 17.78 5.57
CA GLU A 313 4.27 18.40 4.29
C GLU A 313 2.85 18.93 4.07
N GLU A 314 2.69 20.24 4.29
CA GLU A 314 2.22 21.03 3.19
C GLU A 314 2.83 20.30 1.99
N ILE A 315 2.04 19.39 1.40
CA ILE A 315 1.75 19.49 -0.01
C ILE A 315 1.67 20.98 -0.12
N SER A 316 2.82 21.60 -0.48
CA SER A 316 2.87 23.01 -0.73
C SER A 316 1.61 23.18 -1.51
N GLU A 317 0.68 23.98 -0.99
CA GLU A 317 -0.47 24.34 -1.79
C GLU A 317 0.15 24.59 -3.14
N CYS A 318 -0.13 23.70 -4.11
CA CYS A 318 0.55 23.78 -5.39
C CYS A 318 0.20 25.19 -5.81
N PRO A 319 1.14 26.17 -5.77
CA PRO A 319 0.87 27.50 -5.27
C PRO A 319 -0.42 27.94 -5.89
N LEU A 320 -1.46 28.10 -5.06
CA LEU A 320 -2.81 28.38 -5.54
C LEU A 320 -2.62 29.41 -6.65
N PRO A 321 -2.94 29.09 -7.92
CA PRO A 321 -2.86 30.10 -8.95
C PRO A 321 -3.87 31.14 -8.52
N THR A 322 -3.39 32.21 -7.88
CA THR A 322 -4.20 33.39 -7.59
C THR A 322 -4.80 33.75 -8.93
N SER A 323 -6.12 33.90 -8.98
CA SER A 323 -6.93 34.16 -10.18
C SER A 323 -6.65 35.52 -10.83
N ASN A 324 -5.43 36.05 -10.67
CA ASN A 324 -4.95 37.34 -11.14
C ASN A 324 -3.84 37.22 -12.20
N LYS A 325 -3.63 36.05 -12.80
CA LYS A 325 -2.89 36.01 -14.07
C LYS A 325 -3.81 36.53 -15.17
N SER A 326 -3.55 37.76 -15.60
CA SER A 326 -4.08 38.29 -16.87
C SER A 326 -3.96 37.21 -17.96
N PRO A 327 -4.99 36.96 -18.78
CA PRO A 327 -4.95 35.91 -19.78
C PRO A 327 -3.73 36.12 -20.67
N ASN A 328 -2.75 35.22 -20.58
CA ASN A 328 -1.57 35.28 -21.43
C ASN A 328 -2.05 34.89 -22.85
N PRO A 329 -2.05 35.78 -23.85
CA PRO A 329 -2.77 35.58 -25.11
C PRO A 329 -2.21 34.48 -26.03
N ARG A 330 -1.29 33.63 -25.54
CA ARG A 330 -0.47 32.71 -26.34
C ARG A 330 -0.72 31.21 -26.07
N ARG A 331 -1.81 30.81 -25.40
CA ARG A 331 -2.15 29.39 -25.13
C ARG A 331 -3.29 28.84 -26.00
N ALA A 332 -3.35 29.21 -27.27
CA ALA A 332 -4.32 28.65 -28.21
C ALA A 332 -3.82 27.30 -28.79
N SER A 333 -3.70 26.29 -27.94
CA SER A 333 -3.52 24.90 -28.37
C SER A 333 -4.91 24.29 -28.60
N ARG A 334 -5.11 23.59 -29.73
CA ARG A 334 -6.32 22.83 -30.00
C ARG A 334 -6.26 21.51 -29.23
N ILE A 335 -7.08 21.40 -28.18
CA ILE A 335 -7.15 20.22 -27.33
C ILE A 335 -8.45 19.49 -27.61
N VAL A 336 -8.35 18.21 -27.92
CA VAL A 336 -9.49 17.33 -28.18
C VAL A 336 -9.64 16.36 -27.02
N VAL A 337 -10.82 16.32 -26.41
CA VAL A 337 -11.21 15.36 -25.39
C VAL A 337 -12.24 14.41 -26.00
N ILE A 338 -12.01 13.10 -25.90
CA ILE A 338 -12.95 12.09 -26.39
C ILE A 338 -13.71 11.52 -25.18
N GLY A 339 -15.03 11.52 -25.25
CA GLY A 339 -15.94 11.14 -24.17
C GLY A 339 -16.32 12.32 -23.29
N ALA A 340 -17.62 12.51 -23.06
CA ALA A 340 -18.21 13.50 -22.18
C ALA A 340 -18.76 12.88 -20.87
N GLY A 341 -18.16 11.76 -20.44
CA GLY A 341 -18.36 11.23 -19.09
C GLY A 341 -17.71 12.12 -18.01
N MET A 342 -17.84 11.74 -16.73
CA MET A 342 -17.29 12.52 -15.61
C MET A 342 -15.78 12.81 -15.76
N GLY A 343 -15.00 11.86 -16.30
CA GLY A 343 -13.57 12.07 -16.60
C GLY A 343 -13.33 13.15 -17.66
N GLY A 344 -14.05 13.07 -18.78
CA GLY A 344 -13.95 14.03 -19.88
C GLY A 344 -14.46 15.43 -19.51
N LEU A 345 -15.59 15.52 -18.79
CA LEU A 345 -16.12 16.78 -18.27
C LEU A 345 -15.15 17.43 -17.27
N SER A 346 -14.59 16.64 -16.33
CA SER A 346 -13.56 17.13 -15.40
C SER A 346 -12.34 17.66 -16.15
N CYS A 347 -11.90 16.93 -17.17
CA CYS A 347 -10.73 17.28 -17.97
C CYS A 347 -10.96 18.59 -18.73
N ALA A 348 -12.06 18.70 -19.48
CA ALA A 348 -12.41 19.89 -20.23
C ALA A 348 -12.55 21.12 -19.31
N LEU A 349 -13.24 20.97 -18.18
CA LEU A 349 -13.42 22.07 -17.22
C LEU A 349 -12.08 22.48 -16.59
N SER A 350 -11.22 21.53 -16.22
CA SER A 350 -9.89 21.82 -15.67
C SER A 350 -9.02 22.60 -16.67
N LEU A 351 -9.03 22.18 -17.94
CA LEU A 351 -8.32 22.88 -19.02
C LEU A 351 -8.86 24.31 -19.20
N ALA A 352 -10.18 24.49 -19.16
CA ALA A 352 -10.76 25.82 -19.25
C ALA A 352 -10.33 26.72 -18.08
N LYS A 353 -10.33 26.20 -16.84
CA LYS A 353 -9.87 26.94 -15.65
C LYS A 353 -8.37 27.29 -15.68
N GLU A 354 -7.55 26.48 -16.35
CA GLU A 354 -6.13 26.76 -16.59
C GLU A 354 -5.87 27.74 -17.75
N GLY A 355 -6.93 28.23 -18.40
CA GLY A 355 -6.89 29.28 -19.42
C GLY A 355 -6.63 28.79 -20.84
N PHE A 356 -6.80 27.50 -21.13
CA PHE A 356 -6.76 26.99 -22.52
C PHE A 356 -8.01 27.45 -23.28
N THR A 357 -7.85 27.95 -24.50
CA THR A 357 -8.95 28.66 -25.18
C THR A 357 -9.67 27.87 -26.28
N ASN A 358 -9.18 26.68 -26.64
CA ASN A 358 -9.73 25.87 -27.73
C ASN A 358 -9.83 24.40 -27.34
N ILE A 359 -10.90 24.05 -26.62
CA ILE A 359 -11.17 22.71 -26.10
C ILE A 359 -12.40 22.16 -26.84
N GLU A 360 -12.23 21.05 -27.54
CA GLU A 360 -13.32 20.35 -28.23
C GLU A 360 -13.56 19.00 -27.53
N VAL A 361 -14.80 18.74 -27.12
CA VAL A 361 -15.24 17.50 -26.48
C VAL A 361 -16.12 16.73 -27.44
N TYR A 362 -15.72 15.53 -27.83
CA TYR A 362 -16.45 14.65 -28.74
C TYR A 362 -17.13 13.54 -27.94
N GLU A 363 -18.41 13.29 -28.22
CA GLU A 363 -19.21 12.28 -27.52
C GLU A 363 -20.07 11.49 -28.52
N THR A 364 -19.98 10.17 -28.44
CA THR A 364 -20.74 9.24 -29.29
C THR A 364 -22.23 9.31 -29.00
N ALA A 365 -22.63 9.53 -27.75
CA ALA A 365 -24.04 9.71 -27.38
C ALA A 365 -24.63 11.00 -27.96
N SER A 366 -25.93 10.98 -28.28
CA SER A 366 -26.63 12.15 -28.81
C SER A 366 -26.94 13.22 -27.77
N ASN A 367 -26.85 12.86 -26.50
CA ASN A 367 -26.96 13.75 -25.36
C ASN A 367 -26.26 13.11 -24.16
N LEU A 368 -26.14 13.86 -23.09
CA LEU A 368 -25.70 13.37 -21.79
C LEU A 368 -26.87 12.67 -21.07
N GLY A 369 -27.32 11.56 -21.65
CA GLY A 369 -28.39 10.72 -21.12
C GLY A 369 -27.88 9.94 -19.92
N PHE A 370 -27.83 10.58 -18.76
CA PHE A 370 -27.32 9.95 -17.56
C PHE A 370 -28.42 9.15 -16.85
N VAL A 371 -28.36 7.83 -17.00
CA VAL A 371 -29.01 6.87 -16.09
C VAL A 371 -27.93 6.37 -15.14
N GLY A 372 -28.09 6.55 -13.84
CA GLY A 372 -27.08 6.04 -12.90
C GLY A 372 -27.45 6.24 -11.45
N ALA A 373 -27.36 5.16 -10.66
CA ALA A 373 -27.66 5.21 -9.24
C ALA A 373 -26.70 6.09 -8.44
N GLY A 374 -26.90 6.12 -7.11
CA GLY A 374 -26.11 6.90 -6.16
C GLY A 374 -24.60 6.77 -6.34
N ILE A 375 -23.91 7.91 -6.20
CA ILE A 375 -22.45 8.02 -6.14
C ILE A 375 -22.05 8.71 -4.85
N GLN A 376 -21.02 8.18 -4.21
CA GLN A 376 -20.44 8.73 -2.99
C GLN A 376 -19.55 9.92 -3.33
N LEU A 377 -19.79 11.05 -2.67
CA LEU A 377 -19.12 12.33 -2.83
C LEU A 377 -18.29 12.59 -1.56
N ALA A 378 -17.03 12.16 -1.58
CA ALA A 378 -16.12 12.33 -0.45
C ALA A 378 -15.56 13.78 -0.38
N PRO A 379 -15.11 14.24 0.81
CA PRO A 379 -14.63 15.63 1.00
C PRO A 379 -13.52 16.06 0.03
N ASN A 380 -12.63 15.15 -0.35
CA ASN A 380 -11.58 15.42 -1.33
C ASN A 380 -12.14 15.67 -2.74
N MET A 381 -13.17 14.93 -3.14
CA MET A 381 -13.87 15.14 -4.41
C MET A 381 -14.63 16.47 -4.38
N ALA A 382 -15.34 16.74 -3.28
CA ALA A 382 -16.08 17.99 -3.08
C ALA A 382 -15.18 19.22 -3.25
N LYS A 383 -13.99 19.19 -2.63
CA LYS A 383 -12.98 20.25 -2.77
C LYS A 383 -12.50 20.46 -4.21
N ILE A 384 -12.38 19.39 -5.00
CA ILE A 384 -12.00 19.48 -6.42
C ILE A 384 -13.15 20.10 -7.22
N LEU A 385 -14.38 19.64 -7.01
CA LEU A 385 -15.57 20.15 -7.70
C LEU A 385 -15.84 21.62 -7.36
N ASP A 386 -15.52 22.06 -6.14
CA ASP A 386 -15.69 23.46 -5.73
C ASP A 386 -14.67 24.37 -6.44
N ARG A 387 -13.41 23.91 -6.55
CA ARG A 387 -12.40 24.59 -7.37
C ARG A 387 -12.77 24.67 -8.85
N LEU A 388 -13.45 23.65 -9.36
CA LEU A 388 -13.97 23.64 -10.73
C LEU A 388 -15.25 24.50 -10.88
N GLY A 389 -15.85 24.95 -9.77
CA GLY A 389 -17.01 25.84 -9.76
C GLY A 389 -18.35 25.15 -9.99
N CYS A 390 -18.43 23.82 -9.80
CA CYS A 390 -19.65 23.04 -9.97
C CYS A 390 -20.21 22.45 -8.66
N TRP A 391 -19.50 22.60 -7.54
CA TRP A 391 -19.87 21.96 -6.26
C TRP A 391 -21.21 22.42 -5.68
N LYS A 392 -21.51 23.72 -5.69
CA LYS A 392 -22.70 24.25 -4.98
C LYS A 392 -24.03 23.65 -5.47
N GLU A 393 -24.15 23.45 -6.77
CA GLU A 393 -25.33 22.83 -7.39
C GLU A 393 -25.43 21.34 -7.02
N ILE A 394 -24.29 20.67 -6.87
CA ILE A 394 -24.21 19.26 -6.46
C ILE A 394 -24.54 19.11 -4.97
N GLU A 395 -23.99 19.98 -4.13
CA GLU A 395 -24.20 19.98 -2.67
C GLU A 395 -25.66 20.27 -2.30
N ALA A 396 -26.35 21.12 -3.05
CA ALA A 396 -27.75 21.47 -2.77
C ALA A 396 -28.73 20.28 -2.90
N GLU A 397 -28.38 19.30 -3.72
CA GLU A 397 -29.27 18.17 -4.09
C GLU A 397 -28.77 16.82 -3.54
N ALA A 398 -27.51 16.75 -3.10
CA ALA A 398 -26.96 15.54 -2.49
C ALA A 398 -27.36 15.39 -1.02
N ILE A 399 -27.36 14.15 -0.53
CA ILE A 399 -27.68 13.83 0.86
C ILE A 399 -26.39 13.80 1.68
N ASP A 400 -26.31 14.63 2.71
CA ASP A 400 -25.20 14.66 3.67
C ASP A 400 -25.34 13.52 4.68
N LEU A 401 -24.46 12.54 4.60
CA LEU A 401 -24.54 11.32 5.39
C LEU A 401 -24.12 11.57 6.84
N LYS A 402 -24.90 11.03 7.78
CA LYS A 402 -24.61 11.15 9.22
C LYS A 402 -23.94 9.93 9.79
N GLU A 403 -24.23 8.77 9.21
CA GLU A 403 -23.74 7.49 9.73
C GLU A 403 -23.65 6.43 8.62
N THR A 404 -22.90 5.37 8.90
CA THR A 404 -22.85 4.15 8.09
C THR A 404 -23.00 2.93 8.99
N SER A 405 -23.98 2.09 8.66
CA SER A 405 -24.22 0.79 9.30
C SER A 405 -23.79 -0.31 8.33
N ILE A 406 -22.93 -1.22 8.81
CA ILE A 406 -22.52 -2.42 8.09
C ILE A 406 -23.29 -3.57 8.71
N ARG A 407 -24.09 -4.29 7.91
CA ARG A 407 -25.00 -5.31 8.39
C ARG A 407 -24.72 -6.65 7.74
N GLN A 408 -25.11 -7.72 8.43
CA GLN A 408 -25.05 -9.07 7.89
C GLN A 408 -26.27 -9.32 7.01
N GLY A 409 -26.06 -9.67 5.73
CA GLY A 409 -27.14 -9.65 4.74
C GLY A 409 -28.29 -10.66 4.94
N ASP A 410 -28.10 -11.73 5.72
CA ASP A 410 -29.14 -12.74 5.98
C ASP A 410 -30.00 -12.45 7.22
N SER A 411 -29.40 -11.84 8.24
CA SER A 411 -30.01 -11.60 9.55
C SER A 411 -30.29 -10.13 9.83
N ASP A 412 -29.83 -9.24 8.95
CA ASP A 412 -29.87 -7.79 9.13
C ASP A 412 -29.19 -7.32 10.43
N THR A 413 -28.32 -8.14 11.02
CA THR A 413 -27.61 -7.81 12.26
C THR A 413 -26.54 -6.77 11.98
N GLU A 414 -26.53 -5.66 12.74
CA GLU A 414 -25.46 -4.66 12.62
C GLU A 414 -24.13 -5.24 13.13
N LEU A 415 -23.14 -5.29 12.23
CA LEU A 415 -21.78 -5.76 12.47
C LEU A 415 -20.84 -4.63 12.88
N ALA A 416 -21.04 -3.44 12.32
CA ALA A 416 -20.25 -2.27 12.64
C ALA A 416 -21.03 -0.98 12.32
N HIS A 417 -20.75 0.06 13.09
CA HIS A 417 -21.36 1.38 12.96
C HIS A 417 -20.27 2.45 12.90
N VAL A 418 -20.43 3.42 11.99
CA VAL A 418 -19.50 4.53 11.81
C VAL A 418 -20.27 5.84 11.80
N ASP A 419 -19.98 6.70 12.78
CA ASP A 419 -20.45 8.09 12.83
C ASP A 419 -19.63 8.95 11.85
N LEU A 420 -20.31 9.74 11.02
CA LEU A 420 -19.73 10.59 9.98
C LEU A 420 -19.89 12.10 10.28
N LEU A 421 -20.52 12.49 11.39
CA LEU A 421 -20.77 13.89 11.77
C LEU A 421 -19.49 14.73 11.82
N TYR A 422 -18.38 14.12 12.24
CA TYR A 422 -17.08 14.80 12.37
C TYR A 422 -16.46 15.23 11.03
N ILE A 423 -16.91 14.66 9.91
CA ILE A 423 -16.23 14.84 8.61
C ILE A 423 -16.31 16.29 8.17
N ARG A 424 -17.50 16.91 8.23
CA ARG A 424 -17.68 18.29 7.81
C ARG A 424 -16.81 19.25 8.64
N ASP A 425 -16.75 19.04 9.95
CA ASP A 425 -15.94 19.87 10.85
C ASP A 425 -14.45 19.71 10.58
N THR A 426 -14.01 18.49 10.28
CA THR A 426 -12.60 18.15 10.07
C THR A 426 -12.10 18.61 8.70
N TYR A 427 -12.85 18.32 7.64
CA TYR A 427 -12.40 18.51 6.25
C TYR A 427 -13.02 19.73 5.58
N LYS A 428 -13.95 20.42 6.24
CA LYS A 428 -14.69 21.60 5.75
C LYS A 428 -15.63 21.32 4.57
N TYR A 429 -15.70 20.06 4.13
CA TYR A 429 -16.63 19.57 3.13
C TYR A 429 -17.35 18.33 3.67
N PRO A 430 -18.63 18.14 3.33
CA PRO A 430 -19.42 17.00 3.78
C PRO A 430 -19.02 15.67 3.13
N HIS A 431 -19.56 14.58 3.69
CA HIS A 431 -19.55 13.27 3.08
C HIS A 431 -20.95 12.97 2.55
N MET A 432 -21.13 12.98 1.24
CA MET A 432 -22.48 12.94 0.67
C MET A 432 -22.69 11.75 -0.26
N VAL A 433 -23.96 11.46 -0.54
CA VAL A 433 -24.36 10.61 -1.68
C VAL A 433 -25.29 11.42 -2.56
N GLY A 434 -24.97 11.50 -3.84
CA GLY A 434 -25.77 12.19 -4.85
C GLY A 434 -26.15 11.26 -5.99
N HIS A 435 -27.14 11.65 -6.78
CA HIS A 435 -27.45 10.93 -8.01
C HIS A 435 -26.35 11.16 -9.05
N ARG A 436 -25.90 10.12 -9.75
CA ARG A 436 -24.81 10.27 -10.73
C ARG A 436 -25.16 11.23 -11.87
N SER A 437 -26.43 11.25 -12.30
CA SER A 437 -26.88 12.17 -13.35
C SER A 437 -26.77 13.64 -12.93
N LEU A 438 -27.02 13.93 -11.66
CA LEU A 438 -26.87 15.28 -11.10
C LEU A 438 -25.41 15.70 -11.12
N LEU A 439 -24.51 14.87 -10.60
CA LEU A 439 -23.07 15.16 -10.60
C LEU A 439 -22.57 15.50 -12.01
N ALA A 440 -22.87 14.62 -12.96
CA ALA A 440 -22.41 14.80 -14.33
C ALA A 440 -23.13 15.96 -15.05
N GLY A 441 -24.41 16.20 -14.73
CA GLY A 441 -25.18 17.34 -15.23
C GLY A 441 -24.64 18.69 -14.74
N ALA A 442 -24.37 18.84 -13.43
CA ALA A 442 -23.77 20.05 -12.87
C ALA A 442 -22.38 20.33 -13.45
N MET A 443 -21.58 19.29 -13.66
CA MET A 443 -20.29 19.42 -14.34
C MET A 443 -20.45 19.87 -15.79
N TYR A 444 -21.43 19.34 -16.51
CA TYR A 444 -21.72 19.75 -17.88
C TYR A 444 -22.22 21.20 -17.96
N GLU A 445 -23.12 21.62 -17.08
CA GLU A 445 -23.55 23.01 -17.00
C GLU A 445 -22.40 23.94 -16.63
N ALA A 446 -21.46 23.50 -15.78
CA ALA A 446 -20.23 24.25 -15.53
C ALA A 446 -19.35 24.35 -16.78
N CYS A 447 -19.22 23.28 -17.57
CA CYS A 447 -18.52 23.35 -18.87
C CYS A 447 -19.21 24.32 -19.84
N LYS A 448 -20.54 24.36 -19.88
CA LYS A 448 -21.29 25.28 -20.76
C LYS A 448 -21.12 26.76 -20.39
N LYS A 449 -20.79 27.06 -19.12
CA LYS A 449 -20.47 28.43 -18.66
C LYS A 449 -19.11 28.90 -19.20
N GLU A 450 -18.28 28.00 -19.74
CA GLU A 450 -16.95 28.27 -20.27
C GLU A 450 -16.97 28.36 -21.82
N ASN A 451 -16.77 29.56 -22.37
CA ASN A 451 -16.90 29.81 -23.83
C ASN A 451 -15.83 29.13 -24.71
N ASN A 452 -14.77 28.63 -24.10
CA ASN A 452 -13.64 27.93 -24.71
C ASN A 452 -13.86 26.42 -24.86
N ILE A 453 -14.97 25.88 -24.34
CA ILE A 453 -15.33 24.45 -24.49
C ILE A 453 -16.43 24.31 -25.54
N LYS A 454 -16.20 23.46 -26.55
CA LYS A 454 -17.17 23.13 -27.60
C LYS A 454 -17.50 21.64 -27.54
N PHE A 455 -18.79 21.32 -27.53
CA PHE A 455 -19.25 19.93 -27.52
C PHE A 455 -19.71 19.48 -28.91
N HIS A 456 -19.31 18.27 -29.29
CA HIS A 456 -19.67 17.58 -30.52
C HIS A 456 -20.33 16.24 -30.15
N PHE A 457 -21.64 16.25 -30.01
CA PHE A 457 -22.44 15.05 -29.70
C PHE A 457 -22.78 14.26 -30.97
N SER A 458 -23.14 12.99 -30.80
CA SER A 458 -23.38 12.05 -31.89
C SER A 458 -22.15 11.89 -32.81
N VAL A 459 -20.95 11.96 -32.26
CA VAL A 459 -19.70 11.82 -33.02
C VAL A 459 -18.83 10.76 -32.36
N GLU A 460 -18.58 9.66 -33.08
CA GLU A 460 -17.77 8.54 -32.63
C GLU A 460 -16.32 8.69 -33.11
N ALA A 461 -15.35 8.35 -32.26
CA ALA A 461 -13.96 8.20 -32.69
C ALA A 461 -13.78 6.83 -33.37
N GLU A 462 -13.44 6.80 -34.67
CA GLU A 462 -13.31 5.56 -35.44
C GLU A 462 -11.89 5.01 -35.46
N ALA A 463 -10.90 5.89 -35.63
CA ALA A 463 -9.50 5.47 -35.73
C ALA A 463 -8.53 6.59 -35.35
N VAL A 464 -7.38 6.21 -34.79
CA VAL A 464 -6.21 7.10 -34.72
C VAL A 464 -5.40 6.90 -35.99
N GLU A 465 -5.29 7.93 -36.81
CA GLU A 465 -4.54 7.88 -38.07
C GLU A 465 -3.04 8.13 -37.86
N SER A 466 -2.68 8.93 -36.85
CA SER A 466 -1.29 9.25 -36.52
C SER A 466 -1.11 9.70 -35.07
N PHE A 467 -0.01 9.26 -34.45
CA PHE A 467 0.49 9.73 -33.13
C PHE A 467 1.62 10.76 -33.24
N GLY A 468 1.77 11.41 -34.40
CA GLY A 468 2.80 12.43 -34.61
C GLY A 468 2.65 13.64 -33.66
N PRO A 469 3.57 14.64 -33.77
CA PRO A 469 3.53 15.85 -32.94
C PRO A 469 2.19 16.60 -32.96
N LYS A 470 1.43 16.39 -34.04
CA LYS A 470 0.02 16.73 -34.14
C LYS A 470 -0.75 15.47 -34.49
N PRO A 471 -1.38 14.80 -33.52
CA PRO A 471 -2.13 13.58 -33.79
C PRO A 471 -3.34 13.84 -34.69
N PHE A 472 -3.65 12.84 -35.51
CA PHE A 472 -4.83 12.82 -36.38
C PHE A 472 -5.80 11.75 -35.90
N LEU A 473 -7.05 12.16 -35.66
CA LEU A 473 -8.13 11.28 -35.24
C LEU A 473 -9.25 11.33 -36.27
N ARG A 474 -9.60 10.18 -36.83
CA ARG A 474 -10.80 10.04 -37.65
C ARG A 474 -12.01 9.92 -36.74
N VAL A 475 -12.99 10.79 -36.96
CA VAL A 475 -14.28 10.75 -36.29
C VAL A 475 -15.39 10.59 -37.29
N LYS A 476 -16.51 10.02 -36.83
CA LYS A 476 -17.71 9.80 -37.62
C LYS A 476 -18.92 10.37 -36.90
N PRO A 477 -19.52 11.43 -37.45
CA PRO A 477 -20.86 11.84 -37.06
C PRO A 477 -21.86 10.72 -37.33
N ARG A 478 -22.89 10.63 -36.49
CA ARG A 478 -24.03 9.74 -36.71
C ARG A 478 -24.73 10.02 -38.04
N GLU A 479 -24.74 11.29 -38.44
CA GLU A 479 -25.26 11.76 -39.72
C GLU A 479 -24.16 12.56 -40.44
N GLY A 480 -23.62 11.99 -41.52
CA GLY A 480 -22.56 12.60 -42.32
C GLY A 480 -21.40 11.66 -42.62
N ASP A 481 -20.46 12.13 -43.43
CA ASP A 481 -19.24 11.40 -43.76
C ASP A 481 -18.18 11.54 -42.65
N SER A 482 -17.35 10.51 -42.48
CA SER A 482 -16.21 10.57 -41.56
C SER A 482 -15.24 11.67 -41.97
N TYR A 483 -14.68 12.37 -40.99
CA TYR A 483 -13.66 13.39 -41.21
C TYR A 483 -12.52 13.26 -40.21
N THR A 484 -11.37 13.85 -40.53
CA THR A 484 -10.18 13.80 -39.69
C THR A 484 -10.01 15.09 -38.91
N ILE A 485 -9.70 14.95 -37.62
CA ILE A 485 -9.34 16.02 -36.70
C ILE A 485 -7.82 16.01 -36.50
N GLU A 486 -7.17 17.12 -36.79
CA GLU A 486 -5.82 17.43 -36.34
C GLU A 486 -5.89 18.19 -35.02
N ALA A 487 -5.19 17.72 -33.97
CA ALA A 487 -5.12 18.39 -32.69
C ALA A 487 -3.66 18.52 -32.22
N ASP A 488 -3.39 19.42 -31.27
CA ASP A 488 -2.09 19.46 -30.60
C ASP A 488 -2.03 18.39 -29.50
N VAL A 489 -3.17 18.12 -28.85
CA VAL A 489 -3.30 17.08 -27.81
C VAL A 489 -4.66 16.40 -27.96
N ILE A 490 -4.66 15.06 -27.87
CA ILE A 490 -5.86 14.23 -27.77
C ILE A 490 -5.87 13.53 -26.42
N LEU A 491 -6.95 13.71 -25.65
CA LEU A 491 -7.18 13.11 -24.35
C LEU A 491 -8.35 12.14 -24.43
N ALA A 492 -8.06 10.85 -24.46
CA ALA A 492 -9.06 9.78 -24.52
C ALA A 492 -9.68 9.53 -23.13
N SER A 493 -10.90 10.00 -22.92
CA SER A 493 -11.66 9.93 -21.66
C SER A 493 -12.98 9.15 -21.81
N ASP A 494 -13.08 8.32 -22.85
CA ASP A 494 -14.24 7.52 -23.27
C ASP A 494 -14.24 6.09 -22.69
N GLY A 495 -13.34 5.82 -21.73
CA GLY A 495 -13.38 4.64 -20.87
C GLY A 495 -12.83 3.36 -21.51
N ILE A 496 -13.28 2.20 -21.00
CA ILE A 496 -12.73 0.89 -21.37
C ILE A 496 -12.92 0.53 -22.86
N LYS A 497 -13.91 1.14 -23.52
CA LYS A 497 -14.21 0.92 -24.94
C LYS A 497 -13.44 1.86 -25.87
N SER A 498 -12.52 2.66 -25.33
CA SER A 498 -11.77 3.65 -26.09
C SER A 498 -10.89 3.01 -27.17
N ILE A 499 -11.13 3.37 -28.42
CA ILE A 499 -10.32 2.95 -29.57
C ILE A 499 -8.91 3.55 -29.52
N VAL A 500 -8.77 4.75 -28.94
CA VAL A 500 -7.49 5.42 -28.76
C VAL A 500 -6.65 4.66 -27.75
N ARG A 501 -7.25 4.20 -26.63
CA ARG A 501 -6.59 3.31 -25.66
C ARG A 501 -6.10 2.03 -26.32
N LEU A 502 -6.95 1.35 -27.10
CA LEU A 502 -6.59 0.11 -27.80
C LEU A 502 -5.40 0.34 -28.74
N LYS A 503 -5.43 1.43 -29.50
CA LYS A 503 -4.37 1.73 -30.47
C LYS A 503 -3.04 2.08 -29.78
N ILE A 504 -3.05 2.90 -28.73
CA ILE A 504 -1.85 3.20 -27.91
C ILE A 504 -1.24 1.91 -27.37
N LEU A 505 -2.06 1.03 -26.78
CA LEU A 505 -1.57 -0.23 -26.21
C LEU A 505 -1.05 -1.18 -27.29
N SER A 506 -1.67 -1.23 -28.47
CA SER A 506 -1.16 -2.04 -29.58
C SER A 506 0.22 -1.59 -30.06
N GLU A 507 0.49 -0.28 -30.12
CA GLU A 507 1.82 0.25 -30.50
C GLU A 507 2.89 -0.11 -29.46
N LEU A 508 2.47 -0.29 -28.20
CA LEU A 508 3.33 -0.74 -27.11
C LEU A 508 3.43 -2.29 -27.02
N ASN A 509 2.92 -3.02 -28.01
CA ASN A 509 2.84 -4.49 -28.01
C ASN A 509 2.11 -5.04 -26.77
N HIS A 510 1.04 -4.37 -26.36
CA HIS A 510 0.15 -4.82 -25.30
C HIS A 510 -1.23 -5.13 -25.85
N ASP A 511 -1.73 -6.30 -25.46
CA ASP A 511 -3.08 -6.73 -25.77
C ASP A 511 -4.05 -6.18 -24.72
N ALA A 512 -5.05 -5.45 -25.20
CA ALA A 512 -5.99 -4.70 -24.39
C ALA A 512 -7.45 -5.07 -24.69
N HIS A 513 -7.68 -6.23 -25.32
CA HIS A 513 -9.01 -6.74 -25.58
C HIS A 513 -9.81 -6.85 -24.27
N ILE A 514 -11.10 -6.55 -24.37
CA ILE A 514 -12.01 -6.69 -23.24
C ILE A 514 -12.29 -8.17 -23.07
N THR A 515 -11.95 -8.73 -21.91
CA THR A 515 -12.28 -10.11 -21.53
C THR A 515 -13.52 -10.10 -20.65
N ASP A 516 -14.51 -10.94 -21.00
CA ASP A 516 -15.67 -11.17 -20.13
C ASP A 516 -15.24 -11.98 -18.91
N THR A 517 -15.63 -11.54 -17.71
CA THR A 517 -15.33 -12.23 -16.45
C THR A 517 -16.35 -13.32 -16.14
N HIS A 518 -17.42 -13.44 -16.96
CA HIS A 518 -18.60 -14.24 -16.70
C HIS A 518 -19.28 -13.91 -15.36
N GLN A 519 -19.01 -12.74 -14.81
CA GLN A 519 -19.61 -12.21 -13.59
C GLN A 519 -20.39 -10.95 -13.93
N ALA A 520 -21.67 -10.95 -13.59
CA ALA A 520 -22.53 -9.79 -13.72
C ALA A 520 -22.90 -9.28 -12.33
N SER A 521 -22.72 -7.98 -12.11
CA SER A 521 -23.33 -7.28 -10.98
C SER A 521 -24.48 -6.45 -11.53
N TYR A 522 -25.68 -6.66 -11.01
CA TYR A 522 -26.86 -5.90 -11.41
C TYR A 522 -27.09 -4.76 -10.44
N ARG A 523 -27.53 -3.63 -10.99
CA ARG A 523 -27.95 -2.46 -10.24
C ARG A 523 -29.33 -2.09 -10.76
N ILE A 524 -30.29 -2.00 -9.86
CA ILE A 524 -31.65 -1.56 -10.16
C ILE A 524 -31.88 -0.18 -9.54
N MET A 525 -32.73 0.61 -10.18
CA MET A 525 -33.26 1.83 -9.59
C MET A 525 -34.73 1.61 -9.37
N LEU A 526 -35.19 1.86 -8.14
CA LEU A 526 -36.58 1.76 -7.76
C LEU A 526 -37.11 3.18 -7.54
N LYS A 527 -38.31 3.45 -8.03
CA LYS A 527 -39.03 4.68 -7.72
C LYS A 527 -39.53 4.60 -6.29
N ARG A 528 -39.61 5.76 -5.65
CA ARG A 528 -40.18 5.87 -4.29
C ARG A 528 -41.60 5.28 -4.20
N GLU A 529 -42.42 5.52 -5.22
CA GLU A 529 -43.78 4.98 -5.37
C GLU A 529 -43.80 3.44 -5.37
N GLU A 530 -42.76 2.78 -5.91
CA GLU A 530 -42.66 1.32 -5.94
C GLU A 530 -42.32 0.73 -4.58
N MET A 531 -41.83 1.55 -3.64
CA MET A 531 -41.39 1.14 -2.30
C MET A 531 -42.32 1.68 -1.19
N GLU A 532 -43.37 2.44 -1.55
CA GLU A 532 -44.23 3.17 -0.59
C GLU A 532 -45.03 2.26 0.35
N ASN A 533 -45.25 1.01 -0.05
CA ASN A 533 -46.02 0.04 0.73
C ASN A 533 -45.14 -0.86 1.60
N ASP A 534 -43.81 -0.66 1.58
CA ASP A 534 -42.84 -1.40 2.37
C ASP A 534 -42.22 -0.49 3.45
N PRO A 535 -42.63 -0.65 4.73
CA PRO A 535 -42.13 0.18 5.81
C PRO A 535 -40.61 0.12 6.02
N GLU A 536 -39.98 -1.03 5.75
CA GLU A 536 -38.53 -1.24 5.95
C GLU A 536 -37.74 -0.52 4.85
N LEU A 537 -38.17 -0.64 3.59
CA LEU A 537 -37.57 0.12 2.49
C LEU A 537 -37.80 1.63 2.65
N LEU A 538 -38.97 2.05 3.15
CA LEU A 538 -39.23 3.45 3.45
C LEU A 538 -38.30 4.03 4.51
N GLU A 539 -37.94 3.26 5.54
CA GLU A 539 -36.95 3.68 6.53
C GLU A 539 -35.59 3.94 5.88
N LEU A 540 -35.14 3.03 5.00
CA LEU A 540 -33.88 3.17 4.26
C LEU A 540 -33.87 4.38 3.32
N ILE A 541 -34.98 4.69 2.67
CA ILE A 541 -35.09 5.83 1.73
C ILE A 541 -35.15 7.17 2.45
N ASN A 542 -35.81 7.23 3.61
CA ASN A 542 -36.00 8.46 4.36
C ASN A 542 -34.82 8.81 5.27
N GLY A 543 -33.91 7.86 5.48
CA GLY A 543 -32.71 8.06 6.28
C GLY A 543 -31.59 8.79 5.54
N ASP A 544 -30.69 9.40 6.32
CA ASP A 544 -29.40 9.93 5.91
C ASP A 544 -28.23 9.00 6.33
N LYS A 545 -28.56 7.72 6.51
CA LYS A 545 -27.66 6.61 6.82
C LYS A 545 -27.35 5.80 5.58
N VAL A 546 -26.10 5.39 5.44
CA VAL A 546 -25.73 4.30 4.51
C VAL A 546 -25.86 2.95 5.22
N THR A 547 -26.68 2.06 4.68
CA THR A 547 -26.72 0.64 5.11
C THR A 547 -25.99 -0.21 4.08
N ARG A 548 -24.98 -0.99 4.52
CA ARG A 548 -24.13 -1.83 3.67
C ARG A 548 -24.20 -3.30 4.02
#